data_AF-A0AAU0WFT4-F1
#
_entry.id   AF-A0AAU0WFT4-F1
#
_cell.length_a   1.000
_cell.length_b   1.000
_cell.length_c   1.000
_cell.angle_alpha   90.00
_cell.angle_beta   90.00
_cell.angle_gamma   90.00
#
_symmetry.space_group_name_H-M   'P 1'
#
loop_
_entity.id
_entity.type
_entity.pdbx_description
1 polymer ?
#
loop_
_entity_poly.entity_id
_entity_poly.type
_entity_poly.pdbx_seq_one_letter_code
_entity_poly.pdbx_strand_id
1 'polypeptide(L)'
;MPEAPDAATAWQWLLERRPHTRSWTVDELAEIAHAAHAEPLLRALYPFPSHGGLHFLNGLPGEVRPAERLPHVLYGPPPYKVYSSDFTELGEVATAEEAVALLARQLPPELRRPRQRP
;
A
#
# COMPACT_ATOMS: atom_id res chain seq x y z
N MET A 1 -19.45 11.01 -9.55
CA MET A 1 -18.36 10.06 -9.25
C MET A 1 -18.78 9.33 -8.00
N PRO A 2 -18.90 7.99 -7.97
CA PRO A 2 -19.13 7.30 -6.71
C PRO A 2 -17.98 7.66 -5.76
N GLU A 3 -18.35 7.97 -4.52
CA GLU A 3 -17.43 8.26 -3.44
C GLU A 3 -16.43 7.10 -3.30
N ALA A 4 -15.16 7.41 -3.05
CA ALA A 4 -14.17 6.36 -2.81
C ALA A 4 -14.62 5.56 -1.58
N PRO A 5 -14.56 4.21 -1.61
CA PRO A 5 -14.90 3.41 -0.43
C PRO A 5 -14.00 3.79 0.75
N ASP A 6 -14.38 3.43 1.97
CA ASP A 6 -13.46 3.53 3.11
C ASP A 6 -12.28 2.55 2.98
N ALA A 7 -11.27 2.71 3.83
CA ALA A 7 -10.06 1.88 3.79
C ALA A 7 -10.34 0.38 4.01
N ALA A 8 -11.29 0.05 4.91
CA ALA A 8 -11.64 -1.34 5.20
C ALA A 8 -12.29 -2.02 3.98
N THR A 9 -13.22 -1.32 3.34
CA THR A 9 -13.90 -1.75 2.13
C THR A 9 -12.92 -1.84 0.97
N ALA A 10 -12.00 -0.88 0.83
CA ALA A 10 -10.95 -0.92 -0.18
C ALA A 10 -10.02 -2.14 -0.03
N TRP A 11 -9.60 -2.45 1.20
CA TRP A 11 -8.84 -3.67 1.50
C TRP A 11 -9.63 -4.92 1.13
N GLN A 12 -10.88 -5.01 1.56
CA GLN A 12 -11.74 -6.15 1.23
C GLN A 12 -11.84 -6.34 -0.30
N TRP A 13 -12.10 -5.28 -1.06
CA TRP A 13 -12.21 -5.37 -2.52
C TRP A 13 -10.90 -5.74 -3.21
N LEU A 14 -9.78 -5.27 -2.67
CA LEU A 14 -8.45 -5.60 -3.17
C LEU A 14 -8.15 -7.10 -2.99
N LEU A 15 -8.38 -7.63 -1.79
CA LEU A 15 -8.13 -9.02 -1.41
C LEU A 15 -9.11 -10.00 -2.05
N GLU A 16 -10.39 -9.63 -2.14
CA GLU A 16 -11.40 -10.43 -2.84
C GLU A 16 -11.17 -10.47 -4.35
N ARG A 17 -10.23 -9.66 -4.87
CA ARG A 17 -10.00 -9.46 -6.30
C ARG A 17 -11.35 -9.27 -6.97
N ARG A 18 -12.09 -8.21 -6.63
CA ARG A 18 -13.41 -7.99 -7.23
C ARG A 18 -13.31 -7.67 -8.72
N PRO A 19 -14.30 -8.07 -9.54
CA PRO A 19 -14.33 -7.70 -10.94
C PRO A 19 -14.25 -6.18 -11.07
N HIS A 20 -13.43 -5.68 -11.99
CA HIS A 20 -13.17 -4.25 -12.22
C HIS A 20 -12.29 -3.53 -11.17
N THR A 21 -11.68 -4.25 -10.22
CA THR A 21 -10.58 -3.70 -9.43
C THR A 21 -9.25 -3.94 -10.12
N ARG A 22 -8.23 -3.14 -9.78
CA ARG A 22 -6.87 -3.28 -10.33
C ARG A 22 -6.18 -4.59 -9.92
N SER A 23 -6.63 -5.26 -8.84
CA SER A 23 -6.13 -6.58 -8.43
C SER A 23 -6.78 -7.77 -9.14
N TRP A 24 -7.83 -7.54 -9.95
CA TRP A 24 -8.52 -8.61 -10.66
C TRP A 24 -7.55 -9.49 -11.48
N THR A 25 -6.62 -8.87 -12.20
CA THR A 25 -5.77 -9.55 -13.20
C THR A 25 -4.30 -9.72 -12.82
N VAL A 26 -3.88 -9.25 -11.64
CA VAL A 26 -2.45 -9.17 -11.29
C VAL A 26 -2.19 -10.02 -10.06
N ASP A 27 -1.62 -11.20 -10.27
CA ASP A 27 -1.36 -12.17 -9.19
C ASP A 27 -0.29 -11.66 -8.21
N GLU A 28 0.72 -10.97 -8.71
CA GLU A 28 1.79 -10.37 -7.90
C GLU A 28 1.24 -9.28 -6.97
N LEU A 29 0.21 -8.54 -7.41
CA LEU A 29 -0.48 -7.58 -6.56
C LEU A 29 -1.26 -8.28 -5.44
N ALA A 30 -1.80 -9.47 -5.67
CA ALA A 30 -2.51 -10.22 -4.64
C ALA A 30 -1.53 -10.65 -3.53
N GLU A 31 -0.36 -11.17 -3.86
CA GLU A 31 0.66 -11.55 -2.87
C GLU A 31 1.08 -10.36 -2.00
N ILE A 32 1.44 -9.24 -2.63
CA ILE A 32 1.81 -8.01 -1.92
C ILE A 32 0.64 -7.50 -1.08
N ALA A 33 -0.59 -7.51 -1.60
CA ALA A 33 -1.77 -7.06 -0.87
C ALA A 33 -2.05 -7.90 0.37
N HIS A 34 -1.92 -9.23 0.28
CA HIS A 34 -2.07 -10.12 1.42
C HIS A 34 -1.02 -9.86 2.50
N ALA A 35 0.26 -9.75 2.10
CA ALA A 35 1.34 -9.41 3.03
C ALA A 35 1.13 -8.04 3.69
N ALA A 36 0.74 -7.02 2.90
CA ALA A 36 0.52 -5.67 3.40
C ALA A 36 -0.69 -5.59 4.34
N HIS A 37 -1.75 -6.36 4.07
CA HIS A 37 -2.91 -6.44 4.95
C HIS A 37 -2.61 -7.18 6.27
N ALA A 38 -1.62 -8.08 6.28
CA ALA A 38 -1.18 -8.75 7.51
C ALA A 38 -0.41 -7.81 8.46
N GLU A 39 0.27 -6.80 7.92
CA GLU A 39 1.00 -5.78 8.69
C GLU A 39 0.03 -4.72 9.27
N PRO A 40 -0.13 -4.63 10.60
CA PRO A 40 -1.11 -3.73 11.23
C PRO A 40 -0.95 -2.26 10.85
N LEU A 41 0.28 -1.77 10.67
CA LEU A 41 0.53 -0.37 10.30
C LEU A 41 0.02 -0.06 8.89
N LEU A 42 0.25 -0.97 7.93
CA LEU A 42 -0.19 -0.78 6.55
C LEU A 42 -1.69 -1.04 6.40
N ARG A 43 -2.24 -2.02 7.13
CA ARG A 43 -3.69 -2.28 7.15
C ARG A 43 -4.51 -1.08 7.61
N ALA A 44 -3.96 -0.24 8.48
CA ALA A 44 -4.62 1.00 8.93
C ALA A 44 -4.66 2.09 7.86
N LEU A 45 -3.87 1.97 6.79
CA LEU A 45 -3.80 2.91 5.68
C LEU A 45 -4.74 2.50 4.55
N TYR A 46 -5.09 3.46 3.69
CA TYR A 46 -5.89 3.21 2.52
C TYR A 46 -5.04 2.56 1.42
N PRO A 47 -5.37 1.36 0.92
CA PRO A 47 -4.62 0.71 -0.14
C PRO A 47 -4.98 1.33 -1.49
N PHE A 48 -3.96 1.82 -2.20
CA PHE A 48 -4.15 2.51 -3.48
C PHE A 48 -3.30 1.86 -4.58
N PRO A 49 -3.79 0.79 -5.23
CA PRO A 49 -3.13 0.18 -6.37
C PRO A 49 -3.10 1.17 -7.54
N SER A 50 -1.93 1.62 -7.98
CA SER A 50 -1.77 2.64 -9.02
C SER A 50 -0.42 2.60 -9.70
N HIS A 51 -0.32 3.05 -10.96
CA HIS A 51 0.96 3.19 -11.70
C HIS A 51 1.85 1.93 -11.67
N GLY A 52 1.24 0.74 -11.65
CA GLY A 52 2.00 -0.50 -11.58
C GLY A 52 2.60 -0.80 -10.21
N GLY A 53 2.10 -0.21 -9.13
CA GLY A 53 2.53 -0.48 -7.74
C GLY A 53 1.41 -0.33 -6.71
N LEU A 54 1.63 -0.91 -5.53
CA LEU A 54 0.73 -0.74 -4.38
C LEU A 54 1.23 0.44 -3.55
N HIS A 55 0.45 1.52 -3.56
CA HIS A 55 0.68 2.70 -2.75
C HIS A 55 -0.23 2.71 -1.52
N PHE A 56 0.12 3.54 -0.54
CA PHE A 56 -0.67 3.75 0.66
C PHE A 56 -0.98 5.23 0.85
N LEU A 57 -2.19 5.53 1.29
CA LEU A 57 -2.62 6.88 1.62
C LEU A 57 -3.03 6.94 3.09
N ASN A 58 -2.67 8.03 3.77
CA ASN A 58 -3.12 8.34 5.12
C ASN A 58 -4.39 9.20 5.09
N GLY A 59 -5.46 8.66 4.49
CA GLY A 59 -6.72 9.36 4.22
C GLY A 59 -7.39 8.84 2.96
N LEU A 60 -8.53 9.43 2.58
CA LEU A 60 -9.26 9.02 1.38
C LEU A 60 -8.60 9.56 0.09
N PRO A 61 -8.73 8.84 -1.04
CA PRO A 61 -8.34 9.35 -2.34
C PRO A 61 -9.04 10.69 -2.65
N GLY A 62 -8.26 11.73 -2.94
CA GLY A 62 -8.78 13.09 -3.23
C GLY A 62 -8.63 14.08 -2.08
N GLU A 63 -8.47 13.59 -0.84
CA GLU A 63 -8.15 14.43 0.33
C GLU A 63 -6.64 14.54 0.57
N VAL A 64 -5.90 13.48 0.20
CA VAL A 64 -4.46 13.37 0.44
C VAL A 64 -3.67 14.17 -0.58
N ARG A 65 -2.80 15.05 -0.11
CA ARG A 65 -1.95 15.87 -0.99
C ARG A 65 -0.81 15.03 -1.58
N PRO A 66 -0.28 15.35 -2.77
CA PRO A 66 0.86 14.62 -3.34
C PRO A 66 2.08 14.53 -2.43
N ALA A 67 2.32 15.54 -1.59
CA ALA A 67 3.41 15.57 -0.61
C ALA A 67 3.20 14.62 0.58
N GLU A 68 2.01 14.06 0.74
CA GLU A 68 1.65 13.10 1.80
C GLU A 68 1.65 11.65 1.27
N ARG A 69 2.18 11.44 0.05
CA ARG A 69 2.39 10.10 -0.49
C ARG A 69 3.34 9.33 0.41
N LEU A 70 3.06 8.05 0.59
CA LEU A 70 3.86 7.14 1.39
C LEU A 70 4.76 6.28 0.49
N PRO A 71 5.77 5.60 1.07
CA PRO A 71 6.51 4.56 0.37
C PRO A 71 5.58 3.55 -0.31
N HIS A 72 6.02 2.98 -1.42
CA HIS A 72 5.24 2.07 -2.24
C HIS A 72 6.11 0.95 -2.82
N VAL A 73 5.45 -0.11 -3.26
CA VAL A 73 6.11 -1.28 -3.86
C VAL A 73 5.56 -1.48 -5.26
N LEU A 74 6.45 -1.73 -6.23
CA LEU A 74 6.02 -2.02 -7.60
C LEU A 74 5.50 -3.45 -7.73
N TYR A 75 4.54 -3.65 -8.62
CA TYR A 75 4.15 -4.98 -9.09
C TYR A 75 5.28 -5.55 -9.94
N GLY A 76 5.40 -6.87 -9.89
CA GLY A 76 6.34 -7.59 -10.73
C GLY A 76 6.82 -8.85 -10.02
N PRO A 77 7.45 -9.76 -10.78
CA PRO A 77 8.08 -10.92 -10.18
C PRO A 77 9.20 -10.47 -9.24
N PRO A 78 9.54 -11.29 -8.23
CA PRO A 78 10.72 -11.07 -7.42
C PRO A 78 11.98 -10.84 -8.29
N PRO A 79 12.89 -9.96 -7.87
CA PRO A 79 12.86 -9.21 -6.61
C PRO A 79 11.87 -8.03 -6.64
N TYR A 80 11.14 -7.85 -5.54
CA TYR A 80 10.21 -6.75 -5.33
C TYR A 80 10.97 -5.45 -5.06
N LYS A 81 10.62 -4.39 -5.79
CA LYS A 81 11.25 -3.07 -5.65
C LYS A 81 10.42 -2.14 -4.78
N VAL A 82 11.04 -1.57 -3.76
CA VAL A 82 10.41 -0.63 -2.83
C VAL A 82 10.96 0.77 -3.08
N TYR A 83 10.06 1.74 -3.16
CA TYR A 83 10.37 3.13 -3.43
C TYR A 83 9.81 4.02 -2.33
N SER A 84 10.53 5.11 -2.07
CA SER A 84 10.06 6.20 -1.22
C SER A 84 8.92 6.98 -1.87
N SER A 85 8.34 7.93 -1.13
CA SER A 85 7.32 8.87 -1.65
C SER A 85 7.80 9.67 -2.86
N ASP A 86 9.10 9.96 -2.93
CA ASP A 86 9.74 10.76 -3.97
C ASP A 86 10.33 9.88 -5.09
N PHE A 87 9.90 8.63 -5.19
CA PHE A 87 10.38 7.65 -6.18
C PHE A 87 11.88 7.36 -6.12
N THR A 88 12.55 7.66 -5.00
CA THR A 88 13.90 7.15 -4.73
C THR A 88 13.80 5.70 -4.31
N GLU A 89 14.57 4.82 -4.95
CA GLU A 89 14.63 3.40 -4.62
C GLU A 89 15.18 3.19 -3.21
N LEU A 90 14.43 2.47 -2.38
CA LEU A 90 14.78 2.14 -1.00
C LEU A 90 15.46 0.77 -0.91
N GLY A 91 15.21 -0.10 -1.88
CA GLY A 91 15.86 -1.39 -2.02
C GLY A 91 15.02 -2.39 -2.81
N GLU A 92 15.63 -3.54 -3.07
CA GLU A 92 15.00 -4.71 -3.69
C GLU A 92 15.06 -5.90 -2.73
N VAL A 93 14.00 -6.69 -2.68
CA VAL A 93 13.86 -7.80 -1.73
C VAL A 93 13.22 -9.01 -2.39
N ALA A 94 13.42 -10.21 -1.84
CA ALA A 94 13.05 -11.44 -2.52
C ALA A 94 11.58 -11.81 -2.30
N THR A 95 10.96 -11.36 -1.20
CA THR A 95 9.58 -11.74 -0.85
C THR A 95 8.67 -10.53 -0.62
N ALA A 96 7.36 -10.76 -0.73
CA ALA A 96 6.34 -9.73 -0.48
C ALA A 96 6.36 -9.27 0.98
N GLU A 97 6.61 -10.19 1.93
CA GLU A 97 6.73 -9.91 3.35
C GLU A 97 7.92 -9.01 3.65
N GLU A 98 9.07 -9.26 3.01
CA GLU A 98 10.25 -8.40 3.14
C GLU A 98 9.98 -7.01 2.58
N ALA A 99 9.25 -6.90 1.46
CA ALA A 99 8.89 -5.62 0.86
C ALA A 99 7.99 -4.82 1.79
N VAL A 100 7.00 -5.48 2.39
CA VAL A 100 6.09 -4.92 3.38
C VAL A 100 6.82 -4.49 4.64
N ALA A 101 7.75 -5.31 5.15
CA ALA A 101 8.57 -4.95 6.30
C ALA A 101 9.44 -3.72 5.99
N LEU A 102 10.01 -3.63 4.78
CA LEU A 102 10.75 -2.46 4.34
C LEU A 102 9.85 -1.22 4.24
N LEU A 103 8.64 -1.35 3.69
CA LEU A 103 7.65 -0.27 3.64
C LEU A 103 7.31 0.25 5.04
N ALA A 104 6.93 -0.64 5.97
CA ALA A 104 6.57 -0.29 7.33
C ALA A 104 7.72 0.43 8.06
N ARG A 105 8.96 -0.01 7.83
CA ARG A 105 10.18 0.62 8.35
C ARG A 105 10.52 1.96 7.72
N GLN A 106 9.85 2.35 6.63
CA GLN A 106 10.10 3.59 5.90
C GLN A 106 8.91 4.57 5.99
N LEU A 107 7.80 4.18 6.61
CA LEU A 107 6.68 5.08 6.91
C LEU A 107 7.12 6.29 7.75
N PRO A 108 6.49 7.47 7.64
CA PRO A 108 6.75 8.57 8.56
C PRO A 108 6.61 8.15 10.05
N PRO A 109 7.47 8.63 10.97
CA PRO A 109 7.43 8.28 12.39
C PRO A 109 6.06 8.43 13.07
N GLU A 110 5.27 9.38 12.60
CA GLU A 110 3.94 9.77 13.05
C GLU A 110 2.90 8.68 12.77
N LEU A 111 3.15 7.87 11.73
CA LEU A 111 2.32 6.72 11.36
C LEU A 111 2.82 5.42 11.97
N ARG A 112 4.10 5.34 12.36
CA ARG A 112 4.66 4.18 13.07
C ARG A 112 4.25 4.13 14.54
N ARG A 113 3.82 5.26 15.10
CA ARG A 113 3.29 5.33 16.46
C ARG A 113 1.76 5.32 16.39
N PRO A 114 1.06 4.42 17.11
CA PRO A 114 -0.38 4.55 17.24
C PRO A 114 -0.65 5.95 17.81
N ARG A 115 -1.49 6.73 17.14
CA ARG A 115 -1.88 8.07 17.61
C ARG A 115 -2.42 7.92 19.03
N GLN A 116 -1.65 8.32 20.03
CA GLN A 116 -2.22 8.74 21.30
C GLN A 116 -3.02 9.99 20.98
N ARG A 117 -4.32 9.81 20.73
CA ARG A 117 -5.26 10.93 20.75
C ARG A 117 -5.23 11.52 22.16
N PRO A 118 -5.07 12.84 22.32
CA PRO A 118 -5.30 13.50 23.61
C PRO A 118 -6.78 13.38 24.03
#